data_AF-A0A5J4XQV5-F1
#
_entry.id   AF-A0A5J4XQV5-F1
#
_cell.length_a   1.000
_cell.length_b   1.000
_cell.length_c   1.000
_cell.angle_alpha   90.00
_cell.angle_beta   90.00
_cell.angle_gamma   90.00
#
_symmetry.space_group_name_H-M   'P 1'
#
loop_
_entity.id
_entity.type
_entity.pdbx_description
1 polymer ?
#
loop_
_entity_poly.entity_id
_entity_poly.type
_entity_poly.pdbx_seq_one_letter_code
_entity_poly.pdbx_strand_id
1 'polypeptide(L)'
;MLGVGTAQGAHVWFYRSTLGGWVKAAALDTHNEAVTAIDWAPAIGRPVELIATASTAGTCVWSLKGKVNNLQVHQMPCLSSDGQTSSGCLPVDGQVWKVEFDSMGSLLATSASDGDDSNVCIWALNPEGQWYLLSKIVGEPHEIEDNSSMLE
;
A
#
# COMPACT_ATOMS: atom_id res chain seq x y z
N MET A 1 7.38 13.75 7.79
CA MET A 1 6.10 13.33 8.42
C MET A 1 6.21 11.84 8.73
N LEU A 2 5.25 11.28 9.44
CA LEU A 2 5.18 9.85 9.74
C LEU A 2 3.81 9.29 9.34
N GLY A 3 3.79 8.15 8.66
CA GLY A 3 2.58 7.36 8.45
C GLY A 3 2.39 6.38 9.60
N VAL A 4 1.16 6.25 10.10
CA VAL A 4 0.81 5.33 11.18
C VAL A 4 -0.44 4.55 10.80
N GLY A 5 -0.35 3.22 10.76
CA GLY A 5 -1.49 2.31 10.65
C GLY A 5 -2.07 1.98 12.02
N THR A 6 -3.39 1.86 12.13
CA THR A 6 -4.11 1.47 13.35
C THR A 6 -5.23 0.49 13.02
N ALA A 7 -5.90 -0.04 14.04
CA ALA A 7 -7.08 -0.87 13.87
C ALA A 7 -8.29 -0.11 13.29
N GLN A 8 -8.25 1.22 13.27
CA GLN A 8 -9.34 2.10 12.80
C GLN A 8 -8.95 2.92 11.56
N GLY A 9 -7.90 2.51 10.85
CA GLY A 9 -7.42 3.21 9.65
C GLY A 9 -6.03 3.82 9.81
N ALA A 10 -5.62 4.62 8.82
CA ALA A 10 -4.28 5.19 8.73
C ALA A 10 -4.25 6.71 8.97
N HIS A 11 -3.13 7.19 9.47
CA HIS A 11 -2.95 8.57 9.88
C HIS A 11 -1.59 9.11 9.47
N VAL A 12 -1.55 10.39 9.10
CA VAL A 12 -0.31 11.13 8.91
C VAL A 12 -0.08 12.00 10.14
N TRP A 13 1.12 11.90 10.70
CA TRP A 13 1.56 12.67 11.86
C TRP A 13 2.75 13.57 11.49
N PHE A 14 2.84 14.71 12.16
CA PHE A 14 3.98 15.59 12.03
C PHE A 14 4.48 16.04 13.40
N TYR A 15 5.79 16.22 13.51
CA TYR A 15 6.38 16.76 14.72
C TYR A 15 6.27 18.28 14.72
N ARG A 16 5.56 18.83 15.71
CA ARG A 16 5.43 20.27 15.92
C ARG A 16 6.43 20.71 16.98
N SER A 17 7.55 21.27 16.52
CA SER A 17 8.65 21.71 17.39
C SER A 17 8.21 22.70 18.48
N THR A 18 7.27 23.60 18.17
CA THR A 18 6.75 24.58 19.13
C THR A 18 5.99 23.96 20.31
N LEU A 19 5.45 22.75 20.14
CA LEU A 19 4.78 21.99 21.21
C LEU A 19 5.64 20.84 21.76
N GLY A 20 6.83 20.60 21.18
CA GLY A 20 7.68 19.47 21.55
C GLY A 20 7.02 18.11 21.35
N GLY A 21 6.11 17.97 20.38
CA GLY A 21 5.28 16.78 20.26
C GLY A 21 4.74 16.50 18.87
N TRP A 22 4.25 15.28 18.67
CA TRP A 22 3.59 14.84 17.46
C TRP A 22 2.12 15.24 17.48
N VAL A 23 1.63 15.72 16.34
CA VAL A 23 0.21 16.06 16.15
C VAL A 23 -0.28 15.45 14.83
N LYS A 24 -1.55 15.06 14.81
CA LYS A 24 -2.20 14.46 13.64
C LYS A 24 -2.35 15.53 12.54
N ALA A 25 -1.74 15.27 11.39
CA ALA A 25 -1.82 16.10 10.19
C ALA A 25 -3.07 15.78 9.36
N ALA A 26 -3.32 14.49 9.15
CA ALA A 26 -4.44 14.01 8.36
C ALA A 26 -4.88 12.60 8.79
N ALA A 27 -6.15 12.28 8.53
CA ALA A 27 -6.61 10.91 8.42
C ALA A 27 -6.53 10.50 6.95
N LEU A 28 -6.08 9.27 6.71
CA LEU A 28 -6.21 8.61 5.43
C LEU A 28 -7.46 7.75 5.60
N ASP A 29 -8.59 8.18 5.03
CA ASP A 29 -9.87 7.51 5.16
C ASP A 29 -9.88 6.20 4.37
N THR A 30 -9.04 5.26 4.79
CA THR A 30 -8.89 3.95 4.20
C THR A 30 -9.33 2.88 5.17
N HIS A 31 -10.29 2.09 4.69
CA HIS A 31 -10.72 0.82 5.27
C HIS A 31 -11.33 0.97 6.67
N ASN A 32 -12.56 0.47 6.86
CA ASN A 32 -13.13 0.29 8.21
C ASN A 32 -12.46 -0.89 8.96
N GLU A 33 -11.23 -1.21 8.59
CA GLU A 33 -10.51 -2.42 8.95
C GLU A 33 -9.10 -2.07 9.43
N ALA A 34 -8.42 -3.04 10.04
CA ALA A 34 -7.08 -2.83 10.54
C ALA A 34 -6.06 -2.65 9.42
N VAL A 35 -5.22 -1.62 9.55
CA VAL A 35 -4.11 -1.39 8.64
C VAL A 35 -3.01 -2.39 8.94
N THR A 36 -2.67 -3.21 7.96
CA THR A 36 -1.70 -4.30 8.08
C THR A 36 -0.29 -3.86 7.65
N ALA A 37 -0.20 -2.95 6.69
CA ALA A 37 1.07 -2.42 6.23
C ALA A 37 0.94 -0.98 5.74
N ILE A 38 2.04 -0.23 5.84
CA ILE A 38 2.15 1.15 5.38
C ILE A 38 3.55 1.38 4.84
N ASP A 39 3.67 2.11 3.75
CA ASP A 39 4.98 2.54 3.24
C ASP A 39 4.90 3.92 2.59
N TRP A 40 5.98 4.67 2.70
CA TRP A 40 6.09 6.05 2.23
C TRP A 40 7.10 6.15 1.10
N ALA A 41 6.64 6.52 -0.10
CA ALA A 41 7.50 6.57 -1.27
C ALA A 41 8.60 7.65 -1.13
N PRO A 42 9.86 7.36 -1.52
CA PRO A 42 10.91 8.37 -1.55
C PRO A 42 10.55 9.53 -2.48
N ALA A 43 10.51 10.77 -1.98
CA ALA A 43 10.05 11.96 -2.73
C ALA A 43 11.09 12.47 -3.76
N ILE A 44 11.52 11.62 -4.69
CA ILE A 44 12.48 11.99 -5.73
C ILE A 44 11.72 12.50 -6.96
N GLY A 45 11.88 13.81 -7.24
CA GLY A 45 11.38 14.42 -8.48
C GLY A 45 9.86 14.57 -8.60
N ARG A 46 9.10 14.38 -7.51
CA ARG A 46 7.62 14.50 -7.53
C ARG A 46 7.12 15.76 -6.81
N PRO A 47 6.04 16.39 -7.29
CA PRO A 47 5.41 17.55 -6.65
C PRO A 47 4.50 17.18 -5.47
N VAL A 48 4.32 15.88 -5.23
CA VAL A 48 3.49 15.30 -4.17
C VAL A 48 4.26 14.17 -3.50
N GLU A 49 3.98 13.93 -2.23
CA GLU A 49 4.42 12.72 -1.54
C GLU A 49 3.39 11.62 -1.76
N LEU A 50 3.85 10.37 -1.80
CA LEU A 50 2.98 9.21 -1.94
C LEU A 50 3.12 8.31 -0.71
N ILE A 51 1.99 7.82 -0.23
CA ILE A 51 1.92 6.85 0.86
C ILE A 51 0.96 5.73 0.48
N ALA A 52 1.39 4.48 0.67
CA ALA A 52 0.59 3.29 0.47
C ALA A 52 0.12 2.76 1.81
N THR A 53 -1.15 2.38 1.91
CA THR A 53 -1.76 1.77 3.09
C THR A 53 -2.45 0.49 2.68
N ALA A 54 -2.23 -0.59 3.41
CA ALA A 54 -2.79 -1.90 3.13
C ALA A 54 -3.66 -2.40 4.29
N SER A 55 -4.66 -3.21 3.95
CA SER A 55 -5.56 -3.89 4.87
C SER A 55 -6.02 -5.23 4.26
N THR A 56 -6.95 -5.91 4.95
CA THR A 56 -7.67 -7.07 4.42
C THR A 56 -8.56 -6.74 3.22
N ALA A 57 -9.05 -5.50 3.10
CA ALA A 57 -9.87 -5.05 1.96
C ALA A 57 -9.07 -4.52 0.76
N GLY A 58 -7.74 -4.44 0.86
CA GLY A 58 -6.88 -4.06 -0.26
C GLY A 58 -5.78 -3.07 0.07
N THR A 59 -5.09 -2.60 -0.97
CA THR A 59 -4.02 -1.59 -0.85
C THR A 59 -4.46 -0.29 -1.49
N CYS A 60 -4.37 0.82 -0.78
CA CYS A 60 -4.69 2.14 -1.28
C CYS A 60 -3.44 3.02 -1.33
N VAL A 61 -3.32 3.82 -2.40
CA VAL A 61 -2.24 4.81 -2.53
C VAL A 61 -2.81 6.21 -2.40
N TRP A 62 -2.13 7.06 -1.63
CA TRP A 62 -2.54 8.42 -1.34
C TRP A 62 -1.49 9.40 -1.82
N SER A 63 -1.93 10.53 -2.35
CA SER A 63 -1.10 11.70 -2.58
C SER A 63 -1.30 12.75 -1.51
N LEU A 64 -0.18 13.29 -1.03
CA LEU A 64 -0.12 14.32 -0.01
C LEU A 64 0.53 15.56 -0.63
N LYS A 65 -0.17 16.70 -0.59
CA LYS A 65 0.29 17.95 -1.19
C LYS A 65 0.04 19.15 -0.29
N GLY A 66 1.03 20.04 -0.24
CA GLY A 66 0.91 21.33 0.43
C GLY A 66 1.55 21.37 1.81
N LYS A 67 1.13 22.32 2.62
CA LYS A 67 1.69 22.53 3.96
C LYS A 67 0.87 21.75 4.98
N VAL A 68 1.52 21.36 6.06
CA VAL A 68 0.92 20.59 7.16
C VAL A 68 -0.44 21.11 7.66
N ASN A 69 -0.63 22.43 7.79
CA ASN A 69 -1.90 23.00 8.27
C ASN A 69 -3.02 23.04 7.20
N ASN A 70 -2.69 22.74 5.95
CA ASN A 70 -3.61 22.69 4.81
C ASN A 70 -3.18 21.55 3.88
N LEU A 71 -2.95 20.38 4.48
CA LEU A 71 -2.47 19.21 3.78
C LEU A 71 -3.61 18.65 2.93
N GLN A 72 -3.45 18.69 1.62
CA GLN A 72 -4.37 18.09 0.67
C GLN A 72 -4.05 16.60 0.61
N VAL A 73 -5.04 15.78 0.89
CA VAL A 73 -4.95 14.31 0.83
C VAL A 73 -5.91 13.83 -0.24
N HIS A 74 -5.40 13.14 -1.25
CA HIS A 74 -6.20 12.59 -2.34
C HIS A 74 -5.85 11.13 -2.56
N GLN A 75 -6.87 10.27 -2.60
CA GLN A 75 -6.70 8.88 -2.99
C GLN A 75 -6.34 8.81 -4.48
N MET A 76 -5.29 8.06 -4.81
CA MET A 76 -4.84 7.89 -6.18
C MET A 76 -5.76 6.91 -6.92
N PRO A 77 -6.13 7.21 -8.18
CA PRO A 77 -6.95 6.31 -8.98
C PRO A 77 -6.17 5.05 -9.38
N CYS A 78 -6.90 3.95 -9.58
CA CYS A 78 -6.38 2.73 -10.15
C CYS A 78 -7.10 2.37 -11.46
N LEU A 79 -6.35 1.79 -12.38
CA LEU A 79 -6.83 1.30 -13.66
C LEU A 79 -7.08 -0.20 -13.54
N SER A 80 -8.33 -0.60 -13.75
CA SER A 80 -8.74 -2.01 -13.79
C SER A 80 -8.31 -2.70 -15.09
N SER A 81 -8.37 -4.03 -15.12
CA SER A 81 -8.11 -4.84 -16.32
C SER A 81 -8.94 -4.41 -17.53
N ASP A 82 -10.15 -3.90 -17.28
CA ASP A 82 -11.11 -3.52 -18.31
C ASP A 82 -10.85 -2.11 -18.87
N GLY A 83 -9.73 -1.48 -18.46
CA GLY A 83 -9.37 -0.11 -18.85
C GLY A 83 -10.20 0.96 -18.16
N GLN A 84 -11.08 0.58 -17.22
CA GLN A 84 -11.87 1.54 -16.45
C GLN A 84 -11.05 2.04 -15.26
N THR A 85 -11.06 3.37 -15.09
CA THR A 85 -10.47 4.03 -13.93
C THR A 85 -11.44 3.95 -12.77
N SER A 86 -10.98 3.45 -11.63
CA SER A 86 -11.74 3.48 -10.38
C SER A 86 -10.99 4.32 -9.34
N SER A 87 -11.73 5.13 -8.62
CA SER A 87 -11.26 5.74 -7.39
C SER A 87 -11.42 4.70 -6.29
N GLY A 88 -10.34 4.02 -5.93
CA GLY A 88 -10.42 2.86 -5.07
C GLY A 88 -9.06 2.30 -4.71
N CYS A 89 -9.07 1.29 -3.85
CA CYS A 89 -7.87 0.55 -3.56
C CYS A 89 -7.51 -0.37 -4.74
N LEU A 90 -6.22 -0.62 -4.87
CA LEU A 90 -5.63 -1.64 -5.71
C LEU A 90 -6.22 -3.00 -5.32
N PRO A 91 -6.85 -3.72 -6.26
CA PRO A 91 -7.44 -5.02 -5.98
C PRO A 91 -6.32 -6.02 -5.69
N VAL A 92 -6.45 -6.74 -4.59
CA VAL A 92 -5.52 -7.79 -4.17
C VAL A 92 -6.34 -8.99 -3.74
N ASP A 93 -5.81 -10.18 -4.02
CA ASP A 93 -6.46 -11.41 -3.61
C ASP A 93 -5.97 -11.77 -2.21
N GLY A 94 -6.82 -11.49 -1.21
CA GLY A 94 -6.57 -11.82 0.19
C GLY A 94 -5.98 -10.69 1.03
N GLN A 95 -5.47 -11.06 2.21
CA GLN A 95 -4.92 -10.12 3.17
C GLN A 95 -3.50 -9.71 2.78
N VAL A 96 -3.27 -8.41 2.67
CA VAL A 96 -1.93 -7.86 2.42
C VAL A 96 -1.15 -7.79 3.73
N TRP A 97 0.09 -8.28 3.77
CA TRP A 97 0.98 -8.14 4.93
C TRP A 97 2.18 -7.22 4.69
N LYS A 98 2.50 -6.93 3.43
CA LYS A 98 3.61 -6.04 3.10
C LYS A 98 3.27 -5.18 1.89
N VAL A 99 3.64 -3.91 1.99
CA VAL A 99 3.68 -2.96 0.88
C VAL A 99 5.04 -2.28 0.86
N GLU A 100 5.58 -2.03 -0.32
CA GLU A 100 6.89 -1.38 -0.47
C GLU A 100 6.98 -0.64 -1.81
N PHE A 101 7.31 0.64 -1.77
CA PHE A 101 7.68 1.41 -2.95
C PHE A 101 9.10 1.07 -3.40
N ASP A 102 9.33 1.15 -4.71
CA ASP A 102 10.69 1.18 -5.21
C ASP A 102 11.43 2.47 -4.81
N SER A 103 12.74 2.49 -5.03
CA SER A 103 13.59 3.66 -4.71
C SER A 103 13.19 4.93 -5.47
N MET A 104 12.52 4.78 -6.62
CA MET A 104 12.01 5.89 -7.42
C MET A 104 10.60 6.30 -7.02
N GLY A 105 9.86 5.50 -6.25
CA GLY A 105 8.45 5.70 -5.90
C GLY A 105 7.49 5.65 -7.10
N SER A 106 7.90 4.99 -8.19
CA SER A 106 7.12 4.76 -9.41
C SER A 106 6.48 3.38 -9.46
N LEU A 107 7.03 2.43 -8.71
CA LEU A 107 6.50 1.10 -8.55
C LEU A 107 6.11 0.87 -7.09
N LEU A 108 5.10 0.02 -6.89
CA LEU A 108 4.67 -0.45 -5.59
C LEU A 108 4.55 -1.97 -5.63
N ALA A 109 5.21 -2.66 -4.72
CA ALA A 109 5.02 -4.09 -4.49
C ALA A 109 4.02 -4.31 -3.34
N THR A 110 3.10 -5.26 -3.50
CA THR A 110 2.18 -5.70 -2.46
C THR A 110 2.25 -7.21 -2.33
N SER A 111 2.41 -7.73 -1.12
CA SER A 111 2.40 -9.18 -0.85
C SER A 111 1.13 -9.55 -0.06
N ALA A 112 0.35 -10.50 -0.59
CA ALA A 112 -0.93 -10.92 -0.03
C ALA A 112 -1.14 -12.45 -0.07
N SER A 113 -1.98 -12.97 0.82
CA SER A 113 -2.43 -14.37 0.83
C SER A 113 -3.90 -14.45 1.12
N ASP A 114 -4.47 -15.51 0.56
CA ASP A 114 -5.75 -16.06 0.94
C ASP A 114 -5.55 -17.55 1.26
N GLY A 115 -5.49 -17.89 2.54
CA GLY A 115 -5.14 -19.24 2.99
C GLY A 115 -3.71 -19.63 2.58
N ASP A 116 -3.60 -20.71 1.80
CA ASP A 116 -2.34 -21.26 1.29
C ASP A 116 -1.87 -20.57 -0.01
N ASP A 117 -2.75 -19.82 -0.67
CA ASP A 117 -2.42 -19.08 -1.89
C ASP A 117 -1.73 -17.78 -1.51
N SER A 118 -0.50 -17.56 -2.00
CA SER A 118 0.22 -16.30 -1.80
C SER A 118 0.57 -15.66 -3.14
N ASN A 119 0.63 -14.33 -3.16
CA ASN A 119 1.06 -13.61 -4.34
C ASN A 119 1.82 -12.32 -3.99
N VAL A 120 2.57 -11.86 -4.98
CA VAL A 120 3.15 -10.52 -5.03
C VAL A 120 2.64 -9.83 -6.27
N CYS A 121 1.94 -8.72 -6.08
CA CYS A 121 1.54 -7.83 -7.18
C CYS A 121 2.51 -6.65 -7.26
N ILE A 122 2.97 -6.35 -8.47
CA ILE A 122 3.73 -5.16 -8.80
C ILE A 122 2.80 -4.20 -9.53
N TRP A 123 2.69 -3.00 -8.98
CA TRP A 123 1.88 -1.91 -9.50
C TRP A 123 2.78 -0.83 -10.06
N ALA A 124 2.36 -0.20 -11.14
CA ALA A 124 3.08 0.91 -11.76
C ALA A 124 2.17 2.14 -11.90
N LEU A 125 2.76 3.32 -11.77
CA LEU A 125 2.07 4.59 -11.99
C LEU A 125 2.22 5.01 -13.46
N ASN A 126 1.11 5.19 -14.16
CA ASN A 126 1.12 5.69 -15.54
C ASN A 126 1.30 7.22 -15.60
N PRO A 127 1.60 7.81 -16.77
CA PRO A 127 1.73 9.27 -16.94
C PRO A 127 0.47 10.06 -16.58
N GLU A 128 -0.70 9.43 -16.68
CA GLU A 128 -2.00 10.00 -16.31
C GLU A 128 -2.24 10.01 -14.78
N GLY A 129 -1.29 9.47 -13.99
CA GLY A 129 -1.36 9.45 -12.53
C GLY A 129 -2.24 8.34 -11.96
N GLN A 130 -2.39 7.24 -12.70
CA GLN A 130 -3.22 6.08 -12.34
C GLN A 130 -2.35 4.86 -12.12
N TRP A 131 -2.65 4.11 -11.06
CA TRP A 131 -1.96 2.85 -10.77
C TRP A 131 -2.56 1.71 -11.55
N TYR A 132 -1.74 0.87 -12.18
CA TYR A 132 -2.20 -0.33 -12.87
C TYR A 132 -1.35 -1.54 -12.45
N LEU A 133 -1.95 -2.73 -12.55
CA LEU A 133 -1.25 -3.98 -12.29
C LEU A 133 -0.24 -4.24 -13.42
N LEU A 134 1.05 -4.22 -13.10
CA LEU A 134 2.13 -4.49 -14.05
C LEU A 134 2.45 -5.98 -14.11
N SER A 135 2.51 -6.64 -12.95
CA SER A 135 2.86 -8.04 -12.85
C SER A 135 2.26 -8.66 -11.60
N LYS A 136 1.92 -9.95 -11.66
CA LYS A 136 1.51 -10.76 -10.52
C LYS A 136 2.36 -12.02 -10.49
N ILE A 137 2.98 -12.28 -9.36
CA ILE A 137 3.81 -13.44 -9.07
C ILE A 137 3.03 -14.27 -8.06
N VAL A 138 2.74 -15.53 -8.38
CA VAL A 138 2.06 -16.45 -7.45
C VAL A 138 3.15 -17.27 -6.75
N GLY A 139 3.05 -17.38 -5.43
CA GLY A 139 3.93 -18.24 -4.64
C GLY A 139 3.64 -19.70 -4.92
N GLU A 140 4.69 -20.52 -5.03
CA GLU A 140 4.53 -21.96 -5.17
C GLU A 140 4.16 -22.57 -3.81
N PRO A 141 3.26 -23.56 -3.76
CA PRO A 141 3.00 -24.29 -2.54
C PRO A 141 4.28 -25.00 -2.10
N HIS A 142 4.62 -24.85 -0.82
CA HIS A 142 5.75 -25.57 -0.23
C HIS A 142 5.34 -27.04 -0.05
N GLU A 143 5.56 -27.88 -1.06
CA GLU A 143 5.40 -29.33 -0.91
C GLU A 143 6.45 -29.86 0.08
N ILE A 144 6.00 -30.22 1.28
CA ILE A 144 6.84 -31.00 2.20
C ILE A 144 6.89 -32.41 1.61
N GLU A 145 8.03 -32.79 1.01
CA GLU A 145 8.28 -34.19 0.67
C GLU A 145 8.27 -35.00 1.98
N ASP A 146 7.17 -35.70 2.20
CA ASP A 146 6.99 -36.61 3.32
C ASP A 146 7.91 -37.83 3.08
N ASN A 147 9.16 -37.74 3.55
CA ASN A 147 10.20 -38.77 3.41
C ASN A 147 9.92 -40.04 4.26
N SER A 148 8.67 -40.27 4.64
CA SER A 148 8.21 -41.37 5.47
C SER A 148 8.14 -42.72 4.74
N SER A 149 8.46 -42.78 3.43
CA SER A 149 8.45 -44.02 2.62
C SER A 149 9.81 -44.72 2.44
N MET A 150 10.91 -44.23 3.03
CA MET A 150 12.24 -44.86 2.94
C MET A 150 12.61 -45.80 4.11
N LEU A 151 11.68 -46.12 5.01
CA LEU A 151 11.95 -46.95 6.19
C LEU A 151 11.21 -48.30 6.24
N GLU A 152 10.67 -48.80 5.12
CA GLU A 152 10.15 -50.17 5.02
C GLU A 152 11.12 -51.14 4.33
#